data_AF-A0A7X7TKJ4-F1
#
_entry.id   AF-A0A7X7TKJ4-F1
#
_cell.length_a   1.000
_cell.length_b   1.000
_cell.length_c   1.000
_cell.angle_alpha   90.00
_cell.angle_beta   90.00
_cell.angle_gamma   90.00
#
_symmetry.space_group_name_H-M   'P 1'
#
loop_
_entity.id
_entity.type
_entity.pdbx_description
1 polymer ?
#
loop_
_entity_poly.entity_id
_entity_poly.type
_entity_poly.pdbx_seq_one_letter_code
_entity_poly.pdbx_strand_id
1 'polypeptide(L)'
;MGTGQKRNRLLVPEASKAMYQFKYEMAREVGIENQIQGDYWGYISSRDCGAVGGAMVRHMIQTIEQQIAQQGNPSQTIAATNTNTQQLS
;
A
#
# COMPACT_ATOMS: atom_id res chain seq x y z
N MET A 1 -15.65 11.31 -20.66
CA MET A 1 -15.21 10.90 -19.32
C MET A 1 -14.86 9.42 -19.37
N GLY A 2 -13.56 9.08 -19.30
CA GLY A 2 -13.11 7.70 -19.39
C GLY A 2 -13.50 6.95 -18.12
N THR A 3 -14.43 6.01 -18.24
CA THR A 3 -14.77 5.03 -17.21
C THR A 3 -13.59 4.07 -17.07
N GLY A 4 -12.55 4.49 -16.35
CA GLY A 4 -11.39 3.69 -16.01
C GLY A 4 -11.87 2.40 -15.33
N GLN A 5 -11.77 1.30 -16.07
CA GLN A 5 -12.24 0.01 -15.59
C GLN A 5 -11.53 -0.31 -14.27
N LYS A 6 -12.31 -0.67 -13.25
CA LYS A 6 -11.86 -1.08 -11.91
C LYS A 6 -11.15 -2.45 -11.94
N ARG A 7 -10.16 -2.61 -12.82
CA ARG A 7 -9.42 -3.87 -13.02
C ARG A 7 -8.27 -4.05 -12.05
N ASN A 8 -7.94 -3.04 -11.24
CA ASN A 8 -7.02 -3.18 -10.11
C ASN A 8 -7.74 -3.85 -8.94
N ARG A 9 -7.92 -5.17 -9.04
CA ARG A 9 -8.31 -5.99 -7.89
C ARG A 9 -7.07 -6.30 -7.08
N LEU A 10 -7.15 -6.09 -5.77
CA LEU A 10 -6.14 -6.59 -4.85
C LEU A 10 -6.09 -8.11 -4.94
N LEU A 11 -4.87 -8.67 -4.96
CA LEU A 11 -4.67 -10.12 -4.96
C LEU A 11 -5.14 -10.75 -3.65
N VAL A 12 -5.02 -9.99 -2.54
CA VAL A 12 -5.54 -10.35 -1.22
C VAL A 12 -6.69 -9.41 -0.89
N PRO A 13 -7.96 -9.80 -1.14
CA PRO A 13 -9.11 -8.93 -0.93
C PRO A 13 -9.31 -8.55 0.55
N GLU A 14 -8.88 -9.42 1.47
CA GLU A 14 -8.92 -9.18 2.92
C GLU A 14 -8.05 -7.99 3.35
N ALA A 15 -6.96 -7.74 2.62
CA ALA A 15 -6.06 -6.61 2.87
C ALA A 15 -6.62 -5.27 2.35
N SER A 16 -7.76 -5.26 1.66
CA SER A 16 -8.34 -4.04 1.04
C SER A 16 -8.51 -2.88 2.03
N LYS A 17 -8.99 -3.16 3.25
CA LYS A 17 -9.18 -2.14 4.28
C LYS A 17 -7.84 -1.56 4.79
N ALA A 18 -6.87 -2.43 5.06
CA ALA A 18 -5.52 -2.03 5.49
C ALA A 18 -4.80 -1.23 4.40
N MET A 19 -4.91 -1.68 3.15
CA MET A 19 -4.35 -0.98 1.99
C MET A 19 -5.01 0.38 1.74
N TYR A 20 -6.31 0.51 2.03
CA TYR A 20 -6.99 1.80 1.96
C TYR A 20 -6.39 2.78 2.98
N GLN A 21 -6.26 2.38 4.24
CA GLN A 21 -5.65 3.20 5.29
C GLN A 21 -4.21 3.59 4.94
N PHE A 22 -3.41 2.61 4.52
CA PHE A 22 -2.03 2.82 4.12
C PHE A 22 -1.89 3.83 2.96
N LYS A 23 -2.82 3.79 1.99
CA LYS A 23 -2.86 4.80 0.92
C LYS A 23 -3.02 6.23 1.47
N TYR A 24 -3.87 6.44 2.49
CA TYR A 24 -4.01 7.77 3.10
C TYR A 24 -2.78 8.18 3.90
N GLU A 25 -2.14 7.25 4.60
CA GLU A 25 -0.88 7.51 5.31
C GLU A 25 0.22 7.94 4.34
N MET A 26 0.38 7.22 3.23
CA MET A 26 1.35 7.59 2.20
C MET A 26 0.97 8.90 1.49
N ALA A 27 -0.32 9.18 1.33
CA ALA A 27 -0.78 10.46 0.79
C ALA A 27 -0.41 11.64 1.71
N ARG A 28 -0.46 11.44 3.03
CA ARG A 28 0.00 12.41 4.02
C ARG A 28 1.50 12.64 3.92
N GLU A 29 2.29 11.56 3.82
CA GLU A 29 3.75 11.66 3.70
C GLU A 29 4.20 12.35 2.40
N VAL A 30 3.53 12.06 1.28
CA VAL A 30 3.81 12.70 -0.02
C VAL A 30 3.28 14.15 -0.07
N GLY A 31 2.50 14.58 0.92
CA GLY A 31 2.00 15.96 1.04
C GLY A 31 0.81 16.26 0.13
N ILE A 32 0.10 15.24 -0.34
CA ILE A 32 -1.05 15.39 -1.24
C ILE A 32 -2.39 15.31 -0.50
N GLU A 33 -2.38 15.12 0.83
CA GLU A 33 -3.60 15.07 1.66
C GLU A 33 -4.53 16.26 1.41
N ASN A 34 -3.96 17.47 1.30
CA ASN A 34 -4.72 18.71 1.06
C ASN A 34 -5.36 18.78 -0.34
N GLN A 35 -4.91 17.95 -1.28
CA GLN A 35 -5.48 17.86 -2.63
C GLN A 35 -6.60 16.82 -2.71
N ILE A 36 -6.74 15.97 -1.69
CA ILE A 36 -7.82 14.98 -1.59
C ILE A 36 -9.06 15.69 -1.06
N GLN A 37 -9.99 16.06 -1.95
CA GLN A 37 -11.30 16.55 -1.54
C GLN A 37 -12.19 15.35 -1.18
N GLY A 38 -12.23 15.02 0.12
CA GLY A 38 -13.00 13.90 0.67
C GLY A 38 -12.41 12.56 0.26
N ASP A 39 -13.09 11.82 -0.62
CA ASP A 39 -12.63 10.54 -1.19
C ASP A 39 -12.37 10.63 -2.70
N TYR A 40 -12.41 11.83 -3.28
CA TYR A 40 -12.25 12.01 -4.71
C TYR A 40 -10.81 12.31 -5.10
N TRP A 41 -10.16 11.33 -5.71
CA TRP A 41 -8.78 11.40 -6.19
C TRP A 41 -8.67 11.92 -7.63
N GLY A 42 -9.80 12.27 -8.27
CA GLY A 42 -9.83 12.60 -9.70
C GLY A 42 -9.29 13.99 -10.06
N TYR A 43 -9.17 14.90 -9.09
CA TYR A 43 -8.53 16.21 -9.28
C TYR A 43 -7.01 16.18 -9.06
N ILE A 44 -6.49 15.07 -8.52
CA ILE A 44 -5.07 14.91 -8.21
C ILE A 44 -4.32 14.63 -9.51
N SER A 45 -3.18 15.28 -9.70
CA SER A 45 -2.32 15.02 -10.85
C SER A 45 -1.91 13.55 -10.91
N SER A 46 -1.87 12.96 -12.12
CA SER A 46 -1.38 11.59 -12.32
C SER A 46 0.02 11.38 -11.74
N ARG A 47 0.84 12.45 -11.68
CA ARG A 47 2.17 12.43 -11.05
C ARG A 47 2.07 12.22 -9.54
N ASP A 48 1.15 12.90 -8.88
CA ASP A 48 0.97 12.86 -7.43
C ASP A 48 0.34 11.53 -6.99
N CYS A 49 -0.68 11.08 -7.73
CA CYS A 49 -1.25 9.74 -7.54
C CYS A 49 -0.19 8.64 -7.74
N GLY A 50 0.67 8.80 -8.75
CA GLY A 50 1.81 7.91 -8.98
C GLY A 50 2.86 7.96 -7.87
N ALA A 51 3.14 9.14 -7.31
CA ALA A 51 4.08 9.30 -6.21
C ALA A 51 3.61 8.56 -4.94
N VAL A 52 2.30 8.59 -4.66
CA VAL A 52 1.72 7.86 -3.51
C VAL A 52 1.80 6.35 -3.72
N GLY A 53 1.44 5.86 -4.91
CA GLY A 53 1.58 4.44 -5.25
C GLY A 53 3.03 3.96 -5.16
N GLY A 54 3.98 4.79 -5.62
CA GLY A 54 5.41 4.52 -5.50
C GLY A 54 5.89 4.52 -4.04
N ALA A 55 5.42 5.47 -3.22
CA ALA A 55 5.73 5.53 -1.79
C ALA A 55 5.22 4.27 -1.07
N MET A 56 3.98 3.85 -1.34
CA MET A 56 3.43 2.60 -0.80
C MET A 56 4.36 1.40 -1.04
N VAL A 57 4.80 1.20 -2.28
CA VAL A 57 5.69 0.08 -2.64
C VAL A 57 7.07 0.23 -1.97
N ARG A 58 7.64 1.44 -1.95
CA ARG A 58 8.93 1.70 -1.29
C ARG A 58 8.89 1.37 0.21
N HIS A 59 7.84 1.78 0.91
CA HIS A 59 7.65 1.48 2.32
C HIS A 59 7.43 -0.02 2.57
N MET A 60 6.68 -0.71 1.70
CA MET A 60 6.55 -2.18 1.80
C MET A 60 7.90 -2.88 1.60
N ILE A 61 8.69 -2.46 0.62
CA ILE A 61 10.03 -3.04 0.40
C ILE A 61 10.94 -2.75 1.58
N GLN A 62 10.95 -1.51 2.08
CA GLN A 62 11.77 -1.14 3.23
C GLN A 62 11.43 -1.96 4.49
N THR A 63 10.14 -2.16 4.78
CA THR A 63 9.73 -2.99 5.92
C THR A 63 10.14 -4.44 5.74
N ILE A 64 10.01 -4.98 4.52
CA ILE A 64 10.48 -6.33 4.19
C ILE A 64 12.01 -6.43 4.32
N GLU A 65 12.78 -5.48 3.79
CA GLU A 65 14.24 -5.43 3.91
C GLU A 65 14.68 -5.39 5.37
N GLN A 66 14.01 -4.61 6.21
CA GLN A 66 14.26 -4.57 7.66
C GLN A 66 13.99 -5.92 8.33
N GLN A 67 12.90 -6.60 7.96
CA GLN A 67 12.59 -7.92 8.48
C GLN A 67 13.61 -8.98 8.00
N ILE A 68 14.03 -8.90 6.74
CA ILE A 68 15.09 -9.76 6.18
C ILE A 68 16.41 -9.52 6.91
N ALA A 69 16.76 -8.26 7.19
CA ALA A 69 17.96 -7.93 7.95
C ALA A 69 17.94 -8.52 9.37
N GLN A 70 16.75 -8.68 9.97
CA GLN A 70 16.59 -9.31 11.29
C GLN A 70 16.62 -10.84 11.25
N GLN A 71 16.01 -11.47 10.24
CA GLN A 71 15.87 -12.93 10.15
C GLN A 71 16.95 -13.63 9.29
N GLY A 72 17.74 -12.86 8.53
CA GLY A 72 18.87 -13.36 7.73
C GLY A 72 18.48 -14.22 6.52
N ASN A 73 17.19 -14.50 6.28
CA ASN A 73 16.75 -15.34 5.18
C ASN A 73 15.40 -14.88 4.59
N PRO A 74 15.36 -14.33 3.35
CA PRO A 74 14.17 -13.75 2.77
C PRO A 74 13.00 -14.71 2.58
N SER A 75 13.29 -15.99 2.30
CA SER A 75 12.24 -17.00 2.11
C SER A 75 11.50 -17.33 3.40
N GLN A 76 12.16 -17.24 4.56
CA GLN A 76 11.52 -17.49 5.86
C GLN A 76 10.73 -16.28 6.35
N THR A 77 11.22 -15.08 6.07
CA THR A 77 10.52 -13.83 6.41
C THR A 77 9.18 -13.71 5.68
N ILE A 78 9.17 -13.94 4.37
CA ILE A 78 7.93 -13.88 3.57
C ILE A 78 6.94 -14.96 4.02
N ALA A 79 7.42 -16.15 4.41
CA ALA A 79 6.57 -17.21 4.94
C ALA A 79 6.01 -16.92 6.35
N ALA A 80 6.80 -16.27 7.21
CA ALA A 80 6.38 -15.84 8.55
C ALA A 80 5.29 -14.75 8.49
N THR A 81 5.41 -13.81 7.56
CA THR A 81 4.39 -12.76 7.35
C THR A 81 3.05 -13.35 6.89
N ASN A 82 3.08 -14.45 6.13
CA ASN A 82 1.88 -15.10 5.59
C ASN A 82 1.18 -16.06 6.58
N THR A 83 1.86 -16.46 7.66
CA THR A 83 1.33 -17.39 8.68
C THR A 83 0.81 -16.69 9.92
N ASN A 84 1.34 -15.51 10.27
CA ASN A 84 0.89 -14.75 11.45
C ASN A 84 -0.55 -14.22 11.32
N THR A 85 -1.05 -14.03 10.10
CA THR A 85 -2.44 -13.62 9.82
C THR A 85 -3.49 -14.70 10.13
N GLN A 86 -3.10 -15.96 10.37
CA GLN A 86 -4.03 -17.05 10.73
C GLN A 86 -4.18 -17.29 12.25
N GLN A 87 -3.51 -16.53 13.12
CA GLN A 87 -3.56 -16.75 14.58
C GLN A 87 -4.35 -15.70 15.39
N LEU A 88 -5.09 -14.80 14.74
CA LEU A 88 -5.94 -13.80 15.41
C LEU A 88 -7.46 -14.02 15.20
N SER A 89 -7.90 -15.27 15.11
CA SER A 89 -9.32 -15.64 15.23
C SER A 89 -9.54 -16.62 16.38
#